data_AF-A0A497K6N7-F1
#
_entry.id   AF-A0A497K6N7-F1
#
_cell.length_a   1.000
_cell.length_b   1.000
_cell.length_c   1.000
_cell.angle_alpha   90.00
_cell.angle_beta   90.00
_cell.angle_gamma   90.00
#
_symmetry.space_group_name_H-M   'P 1'
#
loop_
_entity.id
_entity.type
_entity.pdbx_description
1 polymer ?
#
loop_
_entity_poly.entity_id
_entity_poly.type
_entity_poly.pdbx_seq_one_letter_code
_entity_poly.pdbx_strand_id
1 'polypeptide(L)'
;MNGYEPLKNFKRRLPVWLIGLIVLTLIDEYVKEGYWFKPSDVLKPLTHENIIVILIIAVIIWFVRFRRNTKKVIYNEQHKR
;
A
#
# COMPACT_ATOMS: atom_id res chain seq x y z
N MET A 1 2.70 -23.76 25.46
CA MET A 1 3.02 -23.55 24.03
C MET A 1 2.73 -22.10 23.69
N ASN A 2 3.75 -21.30 23.37
CA ASN A 2 3.56 -19.94 22.89
C ASN A 2 2.89 -20.03 21.51
N GLY A 3 1.62 -19.64 21.40
CA GLY A 3 0.91 -19.61 20.12
C GLY A 3 1.59 -18.62 19.19
N TYR A 4 2.03 -19.07 18.01
CA TYR A 4 2.42 -18.16 16.96
C TYR A 4 1.21 -17.29 16.62
N GLU A 5 1.28 -15.98 16.86
CA GLU A 5 0.27 -15.01 16.45
C GLU A 5 0.72 -14.36 15.11
N PRO A 6 0.44 -14.98 13.94
CA PRO A 6 0.93 -14.49 12.65
C PRO A 6 0.43 -13.07 12.33
N LEU A 7 -0.70 -12.67 12.92
CA LEU A 7 -1.37 -11.40 12.68
C LEU A 7 -0.77 -10.23 13.49
N LYS A 8 0.04 -10.50 14.52
CA LYS A 8 0.55 -9.46 15.43
C LYS A 8 1.36 -8.38 14.72
N ASN A 9 2.01 -8.73 13.61
CA ASN A 9 2.84 -7.84 12.80
C ASN A 9 2.23 -7.51 11.43
N PHE A 10 0.98 -7.88 11.17
CA PHE A 10 0.36 -7.75 9.85
C PHE A 10 0.34 -6.30 9.35
N LYS A 11 0.00 -5.35 10.24
CA LYS A 11 -0.05 -3.91 9.93
C LYS A 11 1.30 -3.34 9.49
N ARG A 12 2.41 -3.88 9.99
CA ARG A 12 3.77 -3.45 9.64
C ARG A 12 4.26 -4.09 8.33
N ARG A 13 3.74 -5.26 7.97
CA ARG A 13 4.06 -5.98 6.73
C ARG A 13 3.19 -5.54 5.54
N LEU A 14 2.00 -5.02 5.80
CA LEU A 14 1.06 -4.52 4.79
C LEU A 14 1.70 -3.62 3.70
N PRO A 15 2.51 -2.58 4.03
CA PRO A 15 3.10 -1.73 2.99
C PRO A 15 4.07 -2.49 2.08
N VAL A 16 4.81 -3.48 2.61
CA VAL A 16 5.74 -4.30 1.82
C VAL A 16 4.95 -5.13 0.80
N TRP A 17 3.85 -5.74 1.23
CA TRP A 17 2.96 -6.49 0.34
C TRP A 17 2.29 -5.61 -0.71
N LEU A 18 1.83 -4.41 -0.33
CA LEU A 18 1.22 -3.46 -1.27
C LEU A 18 2.21 -3.01 -2.34
N ILE A 19 3.44 -2.65 -1.95
CA ILE A 19 4.49 -2.27 -2.91
C ILE A 19 4.84 -3.46 -3.80
N GLY A 20 4.98 -4.66 -3.24
CA GLY A 20 5.25 -5.88 -4.02
C GLY A 20 4.16 -6.16 -5.04
N LEU A 21 2.89 -6.02 -4.67
CA LEU A 21 1.75 -6.16 -5.59
C LEU A 21 1.80 -5.12 -6.72
N ILE A 22 2.11 -3.85 -6.42
CA ILE A 22 2.26 -2.82 -7.45
C ILE A 22 3.35 -3.20 -8.46
N VAL A 23 4.51 -3.65 -7.98
CA VAL A 23 5.63 -4.06 -8.84
C VAL A 23 5.26 -5.27 -9.69
N LEU A 24 4.61 -6.28 -9.10
CA LEU A 24 4.17 -7.47 -9.83
C LEU A 24 3.15 -7.13 -10.91
N THR A 25 2.16 -6.29 -10.61
CA THR A 25 1.16 -5.84 -11.58
C THR A 25 1.80 -5.02 -12.70
N LEU A 26 2.78 -4.18 -12.40
CA LEU A 26 3.53 -3.42 -13.40
C LEU A 26 4.36 -4.33 -14.32
N ILE A 27 5.02 -5.35 -13.77
CA ILE A 27 5.78 -6.32 -14.56
C ILE A 27 4.84 -7.12 -15.47
N ASP A 28 3.72 -7.59 -14.93
CA ASP A 28 2.72 -8.34 -15.69
C ASP A 28 2.16 -7.51 -16.87
N GLU A 29 1.85 -6.23 -16.63
CA GLU A 29 1.42 -5.28 -17.66
C GLU A 29 2.52 -5.05 -18.72
N TYR A 30 3.76 -4.85 -18.28
CA TYR A 30 4.90 -4.67 -19.18
C TYR A 30 5.13 -5.89 -20.08
N VAL A 31 4.97 -7.10 -19.54
CA VAL A 31 5.12 -8.35 -20.31
C VAL A 31 3.95 -8.56 -21.28
N LYS A 32 2.73 -8.18 -20.91
CA LYS A 32 1.53 -8.36 -21.74
C LYS A 32 1.39 -7.31 -22.85
N GLU A 33 1.56 -6.04 -22.50
CA GLU A 33 1.23 -4.92 -23.39
C GLU A 33 2.47 -4.19 -23.92
N GLY A 34 3.65 -4.46 -23.35
CA GLY A 34 4.93 -3.89 -23.78
C GLY A 34 5.22 -2.49 -23.22
N TYR A 35 4.35 -1.97 -22.36
CA TYR A 35 4.52 -0.69 -21.68
C TYR A 35 4.18 -0.80 -20.19
N TRP A 36 4.74 0.11 -19.39
CA TRP A 36 4.57 0.09 -17.94
C TRP A 36 3.24 0.69 -17.46
N PHE A 37 2.73 1.69 -18.16
CA PHE A 37 1.47 2.35 -17.81
C PHE A 37 0.97 3.18 -18.98
N LYS A 38 -0.30 3.03 -19.37
CA LYS A 38 -0.91 3.84 -20.42
C LYS A 38 -2.12 4.62 -19.88
N PRO A 39 -2.03 5.96 -19.78
CA PRO A 39 -3.08 6.79 -19.18
C PRO A 39 -4.45 6.66 -19.86
N SER A 40 -4.49 6.34 -21.15
CA SER A 40 -5.75 6.13 -21.87
C SER A 40 -6.52 4.89 -21.41
N ASP A 41 -5.84 3.89 -20.84
CA ASP A 41 -6.46 2.64 -20.39
C ASP A 41 -7.00 2.73 -18.95
N VAL A 42 -6.71 3.82 -18.23
CA VAL A 42 -7.34 4.17 -16.94
C VAL A 42 -8.85 4.41 -17.09
N LEU A 43 -9.30 4.87 -18.26
CA LEU A 43 -10.73 5.11 -18.52
C LEU A 43 -11.49 3.82 -18.84
N LYS A 44 -10.79 2.71 -19.11
CA LYS A 44 -11.41 1.40 -19.32
C LYS A 44 -11.58 0.71 -17.97
N PRO A 45 -12.77 0.16 -17.66
CA PRO A 45 -12.99 -0.51 -16.39
C PRO A 45 -12.14 -1.78 -16.26
N LEU A 46 -11.67 -2.07 -15.04
CA LEU A 46 -10.96 -3.31 -14.66
C LEU A 46 -9.62 -3.60 -15.39
N THR A 47 -8.96 -2.59 -15.95
CA THR A 47 -7.59 -2.70 -16.46
C THR A 47 -6.54 -2.78 -15.33
N HIS A 48 -5.34 -3.26 -15.66
CA HIS A 48 -4.24 -3.32 -14.69
C HIS A 48 -3.85 -1.90 -14.24
N GLU A 49 -4.01 -0.87 -15.07
CA GLU A 49 -3.81 0.53 -14.66
C GLU A 49 -4.74 0.94 -13.52
N ASN A 50 -6.01 0.52 -13.53
CA ASN A 50 -6.93 0.81 -12.42
C ASN A 50 -6.48 0.13 -11.13
N ILE A 51 -6.00 -1.12 -11.24
CA ILE A 51 -5.47 -1.86 -10.08
C ILE A 51 -4.25 -1.12 -9.51
N ILE A 52 -3.32 -0.70 -10.37
CA ILE A 52 -2.13 0.05 -9.97
C ILE A 52 -2.53 1.37 -9.28
N VAL A 53 -3.45 2.14 -9.86
CA VAL A 53 -3.93 3.41 -9.29
C VAL A 53 -4.57 3.19 -7.91
N ILE A 54 -5.44 2.18 -7.77
CA ILE A 54 -6.08 1.84 -6.49
C ILE A 54 -5.03 1.44 -5.44
N LEU A 55 -4.05 0.62 -5.82
CA LEU A 55 -2.97 0.21 -4.92
C LEU A 55 -2.11 1.40 -4.47
N ILE A 56 -1.78 2.32 -5.39
CA ILE A 56 -1.05 3.56 -5.06
C ILE A 56 -1.84 4.40 -4.06
N ILE A 57 -3.14 4.62 -4.31
CA ILE A 57 -4.02 5.36 -3.39
C ILE A 57 -4.05 4.69 -2.01
N ALA A 58 -4.17 3.37 -1.96
CA ALA A 58 -4.17 2.62 -0.71
C ALA A 58 -2.86 2.81 0.09
N VAL A 59 -1.70 2.80 -0.59
CA VAL A 59 -0.39 3.07 0.03
C VAL A 59 -0.32 4.50 0.58
N ILE A 60 -0.80 5.50 -0.17
CA ILE A 60 -0.82 6.90 0.27
C ILE A 60 -1.69 7.06 1.52
N ILE A 61 -2.91 6.51 1.51
CA ILE A 61 -3.83 6.56 2.66
C ILE A 61 -3.20 5.90 3.88
N TRP A 62 -2.56 4.73 3.70
CA TRP A 62 -1.87 4.04 4.78
C TRP A 62 -0.74 4.90 5.36
N PHE A 63 0.10 5.49 4.50
CA PHE A 63 1.22 6.33 4.92
C PHE A 63 0.77 7.58 5.70
N VAL A 64 -0.26 8.27 5.20
CA VAL A 64 -0.84 9.45 5.87
C VAL A 64 -1.43 9.05 7.23
N ARG A 65 -2.19 7.95 7.30
CA ARG A 65 -2.80 7.48 8.54
C ARG A 65 -1.76 7.00 9.55
N PHE A 66 -0.71 6.32 9.08
CA PHE A 66 0.42 5.88 9.92
C PHE A 66 1.15 7.06 10.54
N ARG A 67 1.52 8.08 9.73
CA ARG A 67 2.14 9.33 10.23
C ARG A 67 1.31 10.04 11.30
N ARG A 68 -0.03 10.06 11.15
CA ARG A 68 -0.93 10.68 12.14
C ARG A 68 -0.92 9.96 13.48
N ASN A 69 -0.88 8.63 13.49
CA ASN A 69 -0.83 7.86 14.74
C ASN A 69 0.47 8.10 15.50
N THR A 70 1.63 8.15 14.83
CA THR A 70 2.91 8.41 15.49
C THR A 70 2.95 9.81 16.14
N LYS A 71 2.44 10.84 15.44
CA LYS A 71 2.38 12.20 16.01
C LYS A 71 1.47 12.29 17.24
N LYS A 72 0.32 11.60 17.25
CA LYS A 72 -0.59 11.56 18.41
C LYS A 72 0.07 10.91 19.63
N VAL A 73 0.81 9.82 19.44
CA VAL A 73 1.53 9.14 20.53
C VAL A 73 2.56 10.08 21.15
N ILE A 74 3.37 10.74 20.33
CA ILE A 74 4.40 11.69 20.80
C ILE A 74 3.78 12.87 21.55
N TYR A 75 2.71 13.47 21.03
CA TYR A 75 2.02 14.60 21.70
C TYR A 75 1.49 14.22 23.09
N ASN A 76 0.85 13.06 23.20
CA ASN A 76 0.31 12.59 24.48
C ASN A 76 1.40 12.29 25.52
N GLU A 77 2.60 11.86 25.11
CA GLU A 77 3.71 11.66 26.04
C GLU A 77 4.30 12.98 26.56
N GLN A 78 4.30 14.04 25.76
CA GLN A 78 4.82 15.35 26.13
C GLN A 78 3.89 16.08 27.11
N HIS A 79 2.57 15.94 26.96
CA HIS A 79 1.56 16.61 27.79
C HIS A 79 1.09 15.80 29.02
N LYS A 80 1.67 14.61 29.25
CA LYS A 80 1.39 13.79 30.44
C LYS A 80 2.42 14.00 31.57
N ARG A 81 3.35 14.94 31.40
CA ARG A 81 4.28 15.40 32.45
C ARG A 81 3.81 16.71 33.05
#